data_AF-A0AAJ5LMU2-F1
#
_entry.id   AF-A0AAJ5LMU2-F1
#
_cell.length_a   1.000
_cell.length_b   1.000
_cell.length_c   1.000
_cell.angle_alpha   90.00
_cell.angle_beta   90.00
_cell.angle_gamma   90.00
#
_symmetry.space_group_name_H-M   'P 1'
#
loop_
_entity.id
_entity.type
_entity.pdbx_description
1 polymer ?
#
loop_
_entity_poly.entity_id
_entity_poly.type
_entity_poly.pdbx_seq_one_letter_code
_entity_poly.pdbx_strand_id
1 'polypeptide(L)'
;MNMQVKCPPIIDMAEVEDLRRDLLQGFDNIDPATLELITDTCLAALKKVDWNAYNEQRFGRRPVAIDDVIFLPSLPPVPKPYRSWPEVHISKFGGLKDLEYEPKSHKVKYVIEHTYQPDWVDAHNDRIFFEAKGVIPTLADAAKYRAVSKHNDVHFVFILQERDVICPFARPRKDGTRMTHEEWVEKEGFDYCYQGEEGEFLKSARYRYLVENFGKGLPRLEETLRANSKK
;
A
#
# COMPACT_ATOMS: atom_id res chain seq x y z
N MET A 1 24.91 57.09 17.92
CA MET A 1 24.45 56.42 16.68
C MET A 1 23.38 55.42 17.09
N ASN A 2 22.10 55.77 16.95
CA ASN A 2 21.01 54.82 17.23
C ASN A 2 20.83 53.91 16.01
N MET A 3 21.19 52.65 16.17
CA MET A 3 20.99 51.62 15.17
C MET A 3 19.50 51.28 15.16
N GLN A 4 18.75 51.82 14.18
CA GLN A 4 17.36 51.43 13.97
C GLN A 4 17.33 49.96 13.56
N VAL A 5 16.93 49.10 14.50
CA VAL A 5 16.55 47.72 14.21
C VAL A 5 15.28 47.80 13.36
N LYS A 6 15.37 47.51 12.06
CA LYS A 6 14.19 47.31 11.21
C LYS A 6 13.49 46.05 11.71
N CYS A 7 12.43 46.21 12.50
CA CYS A 7 11.51 45.11 12.76
C CYS A 7 10.96 44.63 11.41
N PRO A 8 10.92 43.30 11.17
CA PRO A 8 10.23 42.78 10.00
C PRO A 8 8.77 43.24 10.00
N PRO A 9 8.15 43.44 8.82
CA PRO A 9 6.73 43.76 8.75
C PRO A 9 5.92 42.71 9.51
N ILE A 10 4.91 43.16 10.25
CA ILE A 10 3.96 42.28 10.94
C ILE A 10 3.27 41.45 9.87
N ILE A 11 3.43 40.13 9.94
CA ILE A 11 2.73 39.19 9.06
C ILE A 11 1.28 39.15 9.51
N ASP A 12 0.35 39.46 8.61
CA ASP A 12 -1.08 39.29 8.88
C ASP A 12 -1.43 37.80 8.79
N MET A 13 -1.69 37.18 9.95
CA MET A 13 -2.04 35.77 10.00
C MET A 13 -3.41 35.47 9.38
N ALA A 14 -4.32 36.45 9.26
CA ALA A 14 -5.60 36.25 8.60
C ALA A 14 -5.40 36.04 7.09
N GLU A 15 -4.54 36.86 6.47
CA GLU A 15 -4.17 36.73 5.06
C GLU A 15 -3.50 35.37 4.77
N VAL A 16 -2.64 34.91 5.68
CA VAL A 16 -2.01 33.59 5.58
C VAL A 16 -3.04 32.45 5.63
N GLU A 17 -4.01 32.51 6.54
CA GLU A 17 -5.04 31.48 6.64
C GLU A 17 -6.01 31.50 5.44
N ASP A 18 -6.33 32.68 4.91
CA ASP A 18 -7.13 32.79 3.70
C ASP A 18 -6.42 32.16 2.49
N LEU A 19 -5.13 32.44 2.30
CA LEU A 19 -4.32 31.79 1.25
C LEU A 19 -4.26 30.27 1.42
N ARG A 20 -4.13 29.77 2.66
CA ARG A 20 -4.15 28.33 2.94
C ARG A 20 -5.50 27.70 2.56
N ARG A 21 -6.61 28.39 2.84
CA ARG A 21 -7.95 27.93 2.48
C ARG A 21 -8.12 27.89 0.97
N ASP A 22 -7.62 28.89 0.26
CA ASP A 22 -7.68 28.94 -1.20
C ASP A 22 -6.87 27.82 -1.83
N LEU A 23 -5.66 27.55 -1.32
CA LEU A 23 -4.83 26.42 -1.75
C LEU A 23 -5.55 25.07 -1.58
N LEU A 24 -6.33 24.88 -0.52
CA LEU A 24 -7.10 23.64 -0.32
C LEU A 24 -8.21 23.44 -1.37
N GLN A 25 -8.72 24.53 -1.93
CA GLN A 25 -9.76 24.51 -2.95
C GLN A 25 -9.19 24.43 -4.37
N GLY A 26 -7.94 24.82 -4.57
CA GLY A 26 -7.26 24.85 -5.87
C GLY A 26 -6.27 26.00 -5.90
N PHE A 27 -6.16 26.69 -7.03
CA PHE A 27 -5.30 27.87 -7.15
C PHE A 27 -5.94 28.99 -7.99
N ASP A 28 -7.20 28.84 -8.40
CA ASP A 28 -7.88 29.79 -9.29
C ASP A 28 -8.08 31.18 -8.65
N ASN A 29 -8.17 31.24 -7.32
CA ASN A 29 -8.34 32.49 -6.56
C ASN A 29 -7.00 33.12 -6.11
N ILE A 30 -5.87 32.51 -6.46
CA ILE A 30 -4.55 32.95 -6.02
C ILE A 30 -3.87 33.68 -7.18
N ASP A 31 -3.35 34.88 -6.90
CA ASP A 31 -2.55 35.61 -7.87
C ASP A 31 -1.35 34.76 -8.35
N PRO A 32 -1.09 34.70 -9.67
CA PRO A 32 0.02 33.90 -10.21
C PRO A 32 1.39 34.20 -9.58
N ALA A 33 1.70 35.46 -9.25
CA ALA A 33 2.97 35.83 -8.67
C ALA A 33 3.09 35.32 -7.21
N THR A 34 2.01 35.40 -6.44
CA THR A 34 1.90 34.82 -5.09
C THR A 34 2.03 33.30 -5.15
N LEU A 35 1.36 32.65 -6.11
CA LEU A 35 1.47 31.20 -6.30
C LEU A 35 2.91 30.78 -6.64
N GLU A 36 3.59 31.54 -7.51
CA GLU A 36 5.00 31.30 -7.86
C GLU A 36 5.91 31.47 -6.64
N LEU A 37 5.75 32.56 -5.88
CA LEU A 37 6.51 32.82 -4.66
C LEU A 37 6.33 31.72 -3.61
N ILE A 38 5.09 31.29 -3.36
CA ILE A 38 4.79 30.19 -2.43
C ILE A 38 5.47 28.91 -2.93
N THR A 39 5.35 28.62 -4.23
CA THR A 39 5.94 27.43 -4.86
C THR A 39 7.45 27.41 -4.69
N ASP A 40 8.14 28.50 -5.04
CA ASP A 40 9.58 28.64 -4.93
C ASP A 40 10.07 28.53 -3.48
N THR A 41 9.34 29.13 -2.55
CA THR A 41 9.64 29.03 -1.12
C THR A 41 9.53 27.59 -0.61
N CYS A 42 8.49 26.86 -1.02
CA CYS A 42 8.31 25.45 -0.68
C CYS A 42 9.43 24.59 -1.26
N LEU A 43 9.82 24.84 -2.53
CA LEU A 43 10.93 24.13 -3.15
C LEU A 43 12.27 24.44 -2.49
N ALA A 44 12.51 25.68 -2.09
CA ALA A 44 13.71 26.07 -1.35
C ALA A 44 13.79 25.36 0.01
N ALA A 45 12.66 25.16 0.70
CA ALA A 45 12.60 24.37 1.92
C ALA A 45 12.88 22.87 1.65
N LEU A 46 12.28 22.29 0.62
CA LEU A 46 12.48 20.88 0.25
C LEU A 46 13.92 20.58 -0.23
N LYS A 47 14.60 21.55 -0.85
CA LYS A 47 16.01 21.43 -1.26
C LYS A 47 16.97 21.30 -0.07
N LYS A 48 16.56 21.71 1.13
CA LYS A 48 17.37 21.59 2.35
C LYS A 48 17.27 20.22 3.00
N VAL A 49 16.32 19.38 2.56
CA VAL A 49 16.14 18.02 3.08
C VAL A 49 17.23 17.12 2.51
N ASP A 50 17.96 16.41 3.37
CA ASP A 50 18.76 15.27 2.95
C ASP A 50 17.82 14.09 2.67
N TRP A 51 17.44 13.94 1.41
CA TRP A 51 16.49 12.91 0.98
C TRP A 51 17.03 11.50 1.14
N ASN A 52 18.35 11.28 1.04
CA ASN A 52 18.92 9.96 1.22
C ASN A 52 18.88 9.55 2.69
N ALA A 53 19.28 10.44 3.60
CA ALA A 53 19.18 10.21 5.03
C ALA A 53 17.71 10.04 5.48
N TYR A 54 16.80 10.87 4.95
CA TYR A 54 15.37 10.74 5.21
C TYR A 54 14.81 9.38 4.75
N ASN A 55 15.21 8.92 3.56
CA ASN A 55 14.77 7.62 3.04
C ASN A 55 15.32 6.45 3.86
N GLU A 56 16.59 6.51 4.28
CA GLU A 56 17.18 5.49 5.17
C GLU A 56 16.48 5.47 6.52
N GLN A 57 16.15 6.63 7.10
CA GLN A 57 15.37 6.71 8.33
C GLN A 57 13.97 6.12 8.15
N ARG A 58 13.29 6.41 7.04
CA ARG A 58 11.88 6.06 6.85
C ARG A 58 11.66 4.60 6.47
N PHE A 59 12.55 4.07 5.63
CA PHE A 59 12.42 2.76 4.97
C PHE A 59 13.57 1.81 5.30
N GLY A 60 14.71 2.34 5.76
CA GLY A 60 15.79 1.53 6.29
C GLY A 60 15.40 0.90 7.62
N ARG A 61 16.03 -0.22 7.95
CA ARG A 61 15.79 -0.95 9.20
C ARG A 61 16.64 -0.43 10.35
N ARG A 62 17.21 0.77 10.22
CA ARG A 62 18.14 1.33 11.20
C ARG A 62 17.36 2.14 12.23
N PRO A 63 17.44 1.81 13.52
CA PRO A 63 16.93 2.68 14.57
C PRO A 63 17.66 4.03 14.51
N VAL A 64 16.89 5.13 14.56
CA VAL A 64 17.41 6.49 14.60
C VAL A 64 17.11 7.07 15.99
N ALA A 65 18.09 7.73 16.60
CA ALA A 65 17.87 8.41 17.86
C ALA A 65 16.88 9.56 17.68
N ILE A 66 16.07 9.88 18.70
CA ILE A 66 15.03 10.91 18.59
C ILE A 66 15.58 12.28 18.16
N ASP A 67 16.80 12.61 18.61
CA ASP A 67 17.48 13.88 18.31
C ASP A 67 17.99 13.96 16.87
N ASP A 68 18.13 12.81 16.21
CA ASP A 68 18.61 12.69 14.82
C ASP A 68 17.44 12.51 13.82
N VAL A 69 16.19 12.56 14.31
CA VAL A 69 15.02 12.38 13.44
C VAL A 69 14.89 13.56 12.50
N ILE A 70 14.99 13.27 11.20
CA ILE A 70 14.72 14.21 10.14
C ILE A 70 13.19 14.38 10.01
N PHE A 71 12.72 15.58 10.32
CA PHE A 71 11.35 16.01 10.04
C PHE A 71 11.30 16.75 8.72
N LEU A 72 10.30 16.44 7.89
CA LEU A 72 10.03 17.23 6.69
C LEU A 72 9.56 18.64 7.08
N PRO A 73 9.88 19.67 6.28
CA PRO A 73 9.38 21.02 6.54
C PRO A 73 7.85 21.03 6.53
N SER A 74 7.26 21.81 7.44
CA SER A 74 5.82 22.09 7.41
C SER A 74 5.55 23.03 6.23
N LEU A 75 4.90 22.50 5.19
CA LEU A 75 4.57 23.25 3.98
C LEU A 75 3.08 23.61 3.94
N PRO A 76 2.71 24.69 3.23
CA PRO A 76 1.31 24.94 2.90
C PRO A 76 0.71 23.79 2.06
N PRO A 77 -0.62 23.64 2.06
CA PRO A 77 -1.32 22.64 1.26
C PRO A 77 -0.95 22.77 -0.22
N VAL A 78 -0.66 21.63 -0.87
CA VAL A 78 -0.46 21.60 -2.32
C VAL A 78 -1.83 21.82 -2.98
N PRO A 79 -1.95 22.75 -3.94
CA PRO A 79 -3.23 23.03 -4.56
C PRO A 79 -3.62 21.96 -5.57
N LYS A 80 -4.89 21.56 -5.54
CA LYS A 80 -5.45 20.59 -6.51
C LYS A 80 -5.34 21.16 -7.94
N PRO A 81 -5.10 20.32 -8.96
CA PRO A 81 -5.05 18.85 -8.93
C PRO A 81 -3.66 18.27 -8.61
N TYR A 82 -2.66 19.10 -8.32
CA TYR A 82 -1.29 18.65 -8.10
C TYR A 82 -1.15 17.90 -6.78
N ARG A 83 -0.20 16.95 -6.73
CA ARG A 83 0.11 16.10 -5.57
C ARG A 83 1.40 16.51 -4.86
N SER A 84 2.21 17.36 -5.50
CA SER A 84 3.44 17.89 -4.91
C SER A 84 3.78 19.30 -5.39
N TRP A 85 4.52 20.08 -4.59
CA TRP A 85 5.02 21.40 -5.01
C TRP A 85 5.93 21.36 -6.25
N PRO A 86 6.80 20.35 -6.45
CA PRO A 86 7.49 20.15 -7.73
C PRO A 86 6.55 20.06 -8.93
N GLU A 87 5.41 19.36 -8.81
CA GLU A 87 4.43 19.28 -9.91
C GLU A 87 3.79 20.64 -10.19
N VAL A 88 3.46 21.44 -9.17
CA VAL A 88 2.96 22.81 -9.34
C VAL A 88 3.97 23.63 -10.13
N HIS A 89 5.23 23.64 -9.69
CA HIS A 89 6.30 24.38 -10.35
C HIS A 89 6.44 23.94 -11.81
N ILE A 90 6.65 22.65 -12.06
CA ILE A 90 6.88 22.10 -13.41
C ILE A 90 5.70 22.38 -14.35
N SER A 91 4.48 22.29 -13.83
CA SER A 91 3.24 22.41 -14.62
C SER A 91 2.68 23.84 -14.73
N LYS A 92 3.16 24.80 -13.94
CA LYS A 92 2.70 26.21 -14.02
C LYS A 92 3.79 27.18 -14.43
N PHE A 93 5.00 26.98 -13.92
CA PHE A 93 6.12 27.91 -14.07
C PHE A 93 7.30 27.31 -14.83
N GLY A 94 7.35 25.98 -14.94
CA GLY A 94 8.42 25.22 -15.58
C GLY A 94 8.14 24.87 -17.04
N GLY A 95 8.97 23.97 -17.56
CA GLY A 95 8.98 23.61 -18.98
C GLY A 95 7.79 22.77 -19.46
N LEU A 96 6.92 22.27 -18.57
CA LEU A 96 5.75 21.46 -18.95
C LEU A 96 4.42 22.21 -18.81
N LYS A 97 4.45 23.54 -18.66
CA LYS A 97 3.25 24.37 -18.42
C LYS A 97 2.16 24.28 -19.50
N ASP A 98 2.55 23.93 -20.71
CA ASP A 98 1.64 23.82 -21.86
C ASP A 98 1.10 22.39 -22.05
N LEU A 99 1.48 21.44 -21.18
CA LEU A 99 1.01 20.07 -21.20
C LEU A 99 -0.18 19.85 -20.26
N GLU A 100 -1.09 18.97 -20.66
CA GLU A 100 -2.18 18.52 -19.78
C GLU A 100 -1.61 17.69 -18.62
N TYR A 101 -1.97 18.07 -17.39
CA TYR A 101 -1.60 17.32 -16.18
C TYR A 101 -2.57 16.15 -15.95
N GLU A 102 -2.02 14.93 -15.77
CA GLU A 102 -2.79 13.68 -15.58
C GLU A 102 -3.96 13.47 -16.58
N PRO A 103 -3.69 13.48 -17.90
CA PRO A 103 -4.73 13.34 -18.91
C PRO A 103 -5.49 12.02 -18.75
N LYS A 104 -6.80 12.11 -18.50
CA LYS A 104 -7.66 10.92 -18.27
C LYS A 104 -7.69 9.97 -19.47
N SER A 105 -7.47 10.50 -20.68
CA SER A 105 -7.40 9.77 -21.95
C SER A 105 -6.19 8.84 -22.06
N HIS A 106 -5.14 9.04 -21.25
CA HIS A 106 -3.87 8.30 -21.36
C HIS A 106 -3.66 7.30 -20.21
N LYS A 107 -4.74 6.73 -19.68
CA LYS A 107 -4.64 5.63 -18.71
C LYS A 107 -4.23 4.34 -19.42
N VAL A 108 -2.98 3.92 -19.21
CA VAL A 108 -2.41 2.69 -19.80
C VAL A 108 -2.58 1.51 -18.85
N LYS A 109 -3.11 0.38 -19.35
CA LYS A 109 -3.18 -0.88 -18.61
C LYS A 109 -1.82 -1.57 -18.63
N TYR A 110 -1.40 -2.11 -17.50
CA TYR A 110 -0.20 -2.93 -17.38
C TYR A 110 -0.45 -4.12 -16.43
N VAL A 111 0.42 -5.13 -16.50
CA VAL A 111 0.40 -6.32 -15.65
C VAL A 111 1.80 -6.50 -15.06
N ILE A 112 1.88 -6.95 -13.81
CA ILE A 112 3.12 -7.42 -13.18
C ILE A 112 2.97 -8.91 -12.96
N GLU A 113 3.89 -9.69 -13.52
CA GLU A 113 3.90 -11.15 -13.38
C GLU A 113 4.56 -11.56 -12.07
N HIS A 114 3.96 -12.56 -11.42
CA HIS A 114 4.46 -13.16 -10.19
C HIS A 114 4.28 -14.67 -10.24
N THR A 115 5.18 -15.40 -9.59
CA THR A 115 5.04 -16.83 -9.33
C THR A 115 4.72 -17.06 -7.86
N TYR A 116 4.01 -18.14 -7.59
CA TYR A 116 3.67 -18.57 -6.24
C TYR A 116 4.20 -19.98 -6.03
N GLN A 117 4.89 -20.18 -4.91
CA GLN A 117 5.34 -21.50 -4.46
C GLN A 117 4.60 -21.82 -3.16
N PRO A 118 3.70 -22.82 -3.15
CA PRO A 118 3.07 -23.28 -1.92
C PRO A 118 4.10 -23.97 -1.01
N ASP A 119 3.85 -23.98 0.30
CA ASP A 119 4.66 -24.75 1.23
C ASP A 119 4.50 -26.27 0.97
N TRP A 120 3.26 -26.74 0.81
CA TRP A 120 2.95 -28.12 0.40
C TRP A 120 1.76 -28.21 -0.55
N VAL A 121 1.71 -29.31 -1.29
CA VAL A 121 0.60 -29.67 -2.19
C VAL A 121 0.06 -31.03 -1.77
N ASP A 122 -1.27 -31.18 -1.76
CA ASP A 122 -1.91 -32.45 -1.43
C ASP A 122 -1.54 -33.56 -2.44
N ALA A 123 -1.32 -34.77 -1.93
CA ALA A 123 -0.88 -35.90 -2.74
C ALA A 123 -1.99 -36.49 -3.63
N HIS A 124 -3.26 -36.27 -3.27
CA HIS A 124 -4.43 -36.80 -3.97
C HIS A 124 -5.10 -35.76 -4.88
N ASN A 125 -4.94 -34.47 -4.61
CA ASN A 125 -5.43 -33.38 -5.44
C ASN A 125 -4.43 -32.21 -5.53
N ASP A 126 -3.78 -32.04 -6.68
CA ASP A 126 -2.71 -31.06 -6.89
C ASP A 126 -3.17 -29.60 -6.92
N ARG A 127 -4.45 -29.34 -6.67
CA ARG A 127 -5.05 -28.01 -6.52
C ARG A 127 -5.28 -27.61 -5.07
N ILE A 128 -4.97 -28.49 -4.11
CA ILE A 128 -5.07 -28.18 -2.68
C ILE A 128 -3.68 -27.86 -2.16
N PHE A 129 -3.48 -26.62 -1.71
CA PHE A 129 -2.23 -26.13 -1.15
C PHE A 129 -2.36 -25.99 0.36
N PHE A 130 -1.39 -26.53 1.08
CA PHE A 130 -1.24 -26.28 2.52
C PHE A 130 -0.19 -25.20 2.73
N GLU A 131 -0.50 -24.23 3.57
CA GLU A 131 0.32 -23.04 3.77
C GLU A 131 0.44 -22.72 5.26
N ALA A 132 1.64 -22.81 5.82
CA ALA A 132 1.88 -22.52 7.23
C ALA A 132 2.08 -21.01 7.45
N LYS A 133 1.36 -20.44 8.42
CA LYS A 133 1.47 -19.01 8.73
C LYS A 133 1.48 -18.73 10.23
N GLY A 134 2.54 -18.05 10.67
CA GLY A 134 2.53 -17.30 11.92
C GLY A 134 1.84 -15.94 11.78
N VAL A 135 2.10 -15.21 10.69
CA VAL A 135 1.46 -13.92 10.40
C VAL A 135 1.19 -13.71 8.92
N ILE A 136 0.09 -13.03 8.60
CA ILE A 136 -0.17 -12.43 7.28
C ILE A 136 0.07 -10.92 7.43
N PRO A 137 1.29 -10.42 7.15
CA PRO A 137 1.72 -9.12 7.69
C PRO A 137 1.11 -7.94 6.94
N THR A 138 0.82 -8.09 5.65
CA THR A 138 0.34 -6.98 4.81
C THR A 138 -0.90 -7.36 4.00
N LEU A 139 -1.64 -6.34 3.57
CA LEU A 139 -2.76 -6.52 2.64
C LEU A 139 -2.29 -7.10 1.29
N ALA A 140 -1.04 -6.83 0.88
CA ALA A 140 -0.46 -7.39 -0.34
C ALA A 140 -0.23 -8.90 -0.21
N ASP A 141 0.29 -9.36 0.93
CA ASP A 141 0.44 -10.79 1.23
C ASP A 141 -0.91 -11.50 1.24
N ALA A 142 -1.92 -10.90 1.87
CA ALA A 142 -3.30 -11.42 1.85
C ALA A 142 -3.87 -11.47 0.42
N ALA A 143 -3.67 -10.41 -0.38
CA ALA A 143 -4.18 -10.32 -1.74
C ALA A 143 -3.58 -11.38 -2.67
N LYS A 144 -2.33 -11.78 -2.45
CA LYS A 144 -1.64 -12.82 -3.21
C LYS A 144 -2.39 -14.16 -3.17
N TYR A 145 -2.79 -14.66 -2.00
CA TYR A 145 -3.49 -15.95 -1.91
C TYR A 145 -4.82 -15.94 -2.68
N ARG A 146 -5.56 -14.83 -2.59
CA ARG A 146 -6.79 -14.64 -3.37
C ARG A 146 -6.54 -14.63 -4.87
N ALA A 147 -5.50 -13.92 -5.30
CA ALA A 147 -5.13 -13.87 -6.71
C ALA A 147 -4.72 -15.26 -7.21
N VAL A 148 -3.88 -15.98 -6.46
CA VAL A 148 -3.42 -17.32 -6.82
C VAL A 148 -4.61 -18.29 -6.92
N SER A 149 -5.48 -18.32 -5.89
CA SER A 149 -6.67 -19.15 -5.87
C SER A 149 -7.60 -18.87 -7.05
N LYS A 150 -7.95 -17.59 -7.25
CA LYS A 150 -8.88 -17.17 -8.29
C LYS A 150 -8.36 -17.40 -9.71
N HIS A 151 -7.07 -17.21 -9.95
CA HIS A 151 -6.50 -17.28 -11.30
C HIS A 151 -6.02 -18.66 -11.70
N ASN A 152 -5.84 -19.58 -10.75
CA ASN A 152 -5.30 -20.92 -11.03
C ASN A 152 -6.25 -22.05 -10.59
N ASP A 153 -7.43 -21.72 -10.07
CA ASP A 153 -8.40 -22.67 -9.53
C ASP A 153 -7.74 -23.60 -8.50
N VAL A 154 -7.13 -23.00 -7.48
CA VAL A 154 -6.49 -23.69 -6.34
C VAL A 154 -7.16 -23.31 -5.03
N HIS A 155 -7.14 -24.22 -4.07
CA HIS A 155 -7.70 -24.04 -2.73
C HIS A 155 -6.60 -24.00 -1.70
N PHE A 156 -6.67 -23.05 -0.77
CA PHE A 156 -5.75 -22.98 0.35
C PHE A 156 -6.34 -23.61 1.62
N VAL A 157 -5.51 -24.39 2.28
CA VAL A 157 -5.69 -24.81 3.67
C VAL A 157 -4.57 -24.20 4.49
N PHE A 158 -4.89 -23.22 5.33
CA PHE A 158 -3.90 -22.58 6.18
C PHE A 158 -3.61 -23.42 7.43
N ILE A 159 -2.34 -23.55 7.79
CA ILE A 159 -1.90 -24.10 9.07
C ILE A 159 -1.48 -22.91 9.93
N LEU A 160 -2.39 -22.49 10.83
CA LEU A 160 -2.18 -21.32 11.66
C LEU A 160 -1.35 -21.71 12.89
N GLN A 161 -0.33 -20.90 13.19
CA GLN A 161 0.55 -21.16 14.34
C GLN A 161 -0.19 -21.01 15.68
N GLU A 162 -1.08 -20.03 15.80
CA GLU A 162 -1.74 -19.66 17.06
C GLU A 162 -3.15 -19.11 16.78
N ARG A 163 -4.01 -19.20 17.79
CA ARG A 163 -5.40 -18.71 17.77
C ARG A 163 -5.48 -17.19 17.94
N ASP A 164 -6.52 -16.59 17.37
CA ASP A 164 -6.91 -15.18 17.57
C ASP A 164 -5.84 -14.16 17.18
N VAL A 165 -4.90 -14.55 16.30
CA VAL A 165 -3.86 -13.64 15.83
C VAL A 165 -4.48 -12.59 14.91
N ILE A 166 -4.39 -11.33 15.30
CA ILE A 166 -4.93 -10.19 14.56
C ILE A 166 -4.16 -9.97 13.26
N CYS A 167 -4.87 -9.82 12.13
CA CYS A 167 -4.27 -9.33 10.89
C CYS A 167 -3.72 -7.91 11.10
N PRO A 168 -2.41 -7.65 10.95
CA PRO A 168 -1.84 -6.31 11.21
C PRO A 168 -2.43 -5.20 10.33
N PHE A 169 -2.92 -5.55 9.15
CA PHE A 169 -3.57 -4.64 8.20
C PHE A 169 -5.07 -4.41 8.48
N ALA A 170 -5.66 -5.09 9.47
CA ALA A 170 -7.07 -4.95 9.80
C ALA A 170 -7.35 -3.61 10.48
N ARG A 171 -8.36 -2.90 9.98
CA ARG A 171 -8.89 -1.71 10.65
C ARG A 171 -9.73 -2.13 11.87
N PRO A 172 -9.70 -1.36 12.97
CA PRO A 172 -10.57 -1.61 14.10
C PRO A 172 -12.05 -1.48 13.69
N ARG A 173 -12.89 -2.37 14.21
CA ARG A 173 -14.35 -2.32 14.11
C ARG A 173 -14.90 -1.24 15.04
N LYS A 174 -16.22 -1.00 15.00
CA LYS A 174 -16.90 -0.03 15.87
C LYS A 174 -16.73 -0.33 17.35
N ASP A 175 -16.63 -1.61 17.71
CA ASP A 175 -16.42 -2.09 19.09
C ASP A 175 -14.93 -2.14 19.50
N GLY A 176 -14.02 -1.72 18.63
CA GLY A 176 -12.57 -1.75 18.86
C GLY A 176 -11.88 -3.08 18.55
N THR A 177 -12.63 -4.16 18.30
CA THR A 177 -12.06 -5.45 17.90
C THR A 177 -11.45 -5.37 16.50
N ARG A 178 -10.57 -6.31 16.16
CA ARG A 178 -9.91 -6.39 14.85
C ARG A 178 -10.07 -7.79 14.27
N MET A 179 -10.03 -7.85 12.95
CA MET A 179 -10.13 -9.12 12.21
C MET A 179 -8.94 -10.03 12.55
N THR A 180 -9.22 -11.27 12.93
CA THR A 180 -8.20 -12.31 13.14
C THR A 180 -7.85 -13.03 11.83
N HIS A 181 -6.81 -13.87 11.85
CA HIS A 181 -6.49 -14.72 10.71
C HIS A 181 -7.63 -15.68 10.38
N GLU A 182 -8.25 -16.29 11.37
CA GLU A 182 -9.39 -17.21 11.19
C GLU A 182 -10.53 -16.52 10.44
N GLU A 183 -10.95 -15.36 10.95
CA GLU A 183 -12.03 -14.59 10.34
C GLU A 183 -11.67 -14.15 8.92
N TRP A 184 -10.39 -13.86 8.66
CA TRP A 184 -9.93 -13.55 7.30
C TRP A 184 -9.97 -14.77 6.39
N VAL A 185 -9.42 -15.90 6.81
CA VAL A 185 -9.38 -17.16 6.04
C VAL A 185 -10.81 -17.59 5.67
N GLU A 186 -11.72 -17.60 6.64
CA GLU A 186 -13.12 -17.95 6.43
C GLU A 186 -13.82 -16.97 5.48
N LYS A 187 -13.61 -15.67 5.67
CA LYS A 187 -14.18 -14.63 4.81
C LYS A 187 -13.75 -14.78 3.36
N GLU A 188 -12.51 -15.18 3.10
CA GLU A 188 -12.01 -15.40 1.75
C GLU A 188 -12.37 -16.79 1.19
N GLY A 189 -13.07 -17.63 1.97
CA GLY A 189 -13.57 -18.93 1.56
C GLY A 189 -12.54 -20.06 1.61
N PHE A 190 -11.46 -19.87 2.37
CA PHE A 190 -10.42 -20.87 2.58
C PHE A 190 -10.70 -21.70 3.84
N ASP A 191 -9.98 -22.81 3.98
CA ASP A 191 -10.01 -23.64 5.19
C ASP A 191 -8.75 -23.41 6.03
N TYR A 192 -8.80 -23.74 7.31
CA TYR A 192 -7.63 -23.77 8.18
C TYR A 192 -7.71 -24.87 9.24
N CYS A 193 -6.55 -25.21 9.76
CA CYS A 193 -6.36 -25.91 11.04
C CYS A 193 -5.19 -25.26 11.77
N TYR A 194 -4.90 -25.69 13.00
CA TYR A 194 -3.75 -25.19 13.75
C TYR A 194 -2.56 -26.14 13.65
N GLN A 195 -1.37 -25.61 13.95
CA GLN A 195 -0.16 -26.42 14.05
C GLN A 195 -0.37 -27.59 15.01
N GLY A 196 -0.10 -28.81 14.55
CA GLY A 196 -0.34 -30.06 15.27
C GLY A 196 -1.71 -30.70 15.06
N GLU A 197 -2.65 -30.00 14.40
CA GLU A 197 -3.99 -30.51 14.07
C GLU A 197 -4.09 -31.03 12.63
N GLU A 198 -3.01 -31.00 11.86
CA GLU A 198 -3.01 -31.33 10.42
C GLU A 198 -3.47 -32.78 10.19
N GLY A 199 -3.00 -33.70 11.04
CA GLY A 199 -3.38 -35.10 10.97
C GLY A 199 -4.87 -35.34 11.23
N GLU A 200 -5.52 -34.52 12.06
CA GLU A 200 -6.96 -34.58 12.30
C GLU A 200 -7.74 -33.93 11.16
N PHE A 201 -7.24 -32.82 10.60
CA PHE A 201 -7.82 -32.20 9.41
C PHE A 201 -7.86 -33.19 8.23
N LEU A 202 -6.78 -33.94 8.00
CA LEU A 202 -6.69 -34.96 6.94
C LEU A 202 -7.68 -36.13 7.13
N LYS A 203 -8.22 -36.34 8.33
CA LYS A 203 -9.27 -37.36 8.60
C LYS A 203 -10.68 -36.78 8.49
N SER A 204 -10.81 -35.45 8.41
CA SER A 204 -12.09 -34.77 8.47
C SER A 204 -12.97 -35.06 7.23
N ALA A 205 -14.29 -34.90 7.39
CA ALA A 205 -15.21 -34.95 6.26
C ALA A 205 -14.97 -33.80 5.26
N ARG A 206 -14.50 -32.65 5.76
CA ARG A 206 -14.17 -31.49 4.93
C ARG A 206 -12.99 -31.76 4.01
N TYR A 207 -11.91 -32.36 4.51
CA TYR A 207 -10.78 -32.76 3.69
C TYR A 207 -11.19 -33.74 2.58
N ARG A 208 -11.95 -34.79 2.93
CA ARG A 208 -12.48 -35.75 1.95
C ARG A 208 -13.30 -35.06 0.87
N TYR A 209 -14.18 -34.14 1.26
CA TYR A 209 -14.94 -33.34 0.31
C TYR A 209 -14.04 -32.53 -0.63
N LEU A 210 -13.02 -31.84 -0.11
CA LEU A 210 -12.09 -31.04 -0.93
C LEU A 210 -11.37 -31.91 -1.96
N VAL A 211 -10.77 -33.04 -1.53
CA VAL A 211 -10.05 -33.95 -2.42
C VAL A 211 -10.95 -34.47 -3.53
N GLU A 212 -12.18 -34.88 -3.21
CA GLU A 212 -13.12 -35.49 -4.16
C GLU A 212 -13.78 -34.49 -5.12
N ASN A 213 -13.96 -33.23 -4.69
CA ASN A 213 -14.86 -32.29 -5.38
C ASN A 213 -14.17 -31.00 -5.84
N PHE A 214 -13.11 -30.54 -5.20
CA PHE A 214 -12.46 -29.29 -5.59
C PHE A 214 -11.74 -29.46 -6.93
N GLY A 215 -12.05 -28.59 -7.89
CA GLY A 215 -11.49 -28.66 -9.25
C GLY A 215 -11.94 -29.89 -10.05
N LYS A 216 -13.00 -30.58 -9.63
CA LYS A 216 -13.51 -31.77 -10.32
C LYS A 216 -13.83 -31.46 -11.78
N GLY A 217 -13.26 -32.24 -12.69
CA GLY A 217 -13.40 -32.07 -14.14
C GLY A 217 -12.34 -31.16 -14.78
N LEU A 218 -11.47 -30.53 -13.99
CA LEU A 218 -10.29 -29.82 -14.51
C LEU A 218 -9.14 -30.81 -14.76
N PRO A 219 -8.24 -30.50 -15.72
CA PRO A 219 -6.98 -31.23 -15.85
C PRO A 219 -6.12 -31.02 -14.59
N ARG A 220 -5.12 -31.89 -14.42
CA ARG A 220 -4.14 -31.74 -13.34
C ARG A 220 -3.52 -30.35 -13.41
N LEU A 221 -3.36 -29.70 -12.26
CA LEU A 221 -2.74 -28.37 -12.23
C LEU A 221 -1.34 -28.41 -12.84
N GLU A 222 -0.57 -29.46 -12.56
CA GLU A 222 0.78 -29.61 -13.11
C GLU A 222 0.81 -29.56 -14.64
N GLU A 223 -0.17 -30.19 -15.31
CA GLU A 223 -0.28 -30.17 -16.78
C GLU A 223 -0.58 -28.75 -17.28
N THR A 224 -1.44 -28.03 -16.57
CA THR A 224 -1.81 -26.65 -16.88
C THR A 224 -0.59 -25.72 -16.75
N LEU A 225 0.20 -25.89 -15.68
CA LEU A 225 1.40 -25.09 -15.43
C LEU A 225 2.49 -25.33 -16.48
N ARG A 226 2.70 -26.60 -16.89
CA ARG A 226 3.66 -26.95 -17.96
C ARG A 226 3.27 -26.39 -19.32
N ALA A 227 1.98 -26.22 -19.60
CA ALA A 227 1.52 -25.59 -20.84
C ALA A 227 1.80 -24.08 -20.84
N ASN A 228 1.68 -23.43 -19.67
CA ASN A 228 1.93 -21.99 -19.52
C ASN A 228 3.41 -21.64 -19.56
N SER A 229 4.31 -22.49 -19.05
CA SER A 229 5.76 -22.24 -19.08
C SER A 229 6.42 -22.40 -20.45
N LYS A 230 5.68 -22.89 -21.45
CA LYS A 230 6.15 -23.03 -22.85
C LYS A 230 5.74 -21.87 -23.76
N LYS A 231 5.03 -20.87 -23.24
CA LYS A 231 4.70 -19.63 -23.94
C LYS A 231 5.65 -18.52 -23.53
#